data_AF-A0A7X9L1A7-F1
#
_entry.id   AF-A0A7X9L1A7-F1
#
_cell.length_a   1.000
_cell.length_b   1.000
_cell.length_c   1.000
_cell.angle_alpha   90.00
_cell.angle_beta   90.00
_cell.angle_gamma   90.00
#
_symmetry.space_group_name_H-M   'P 1'
#
loop_
_entity.id
_entity.type
_entity.pdbx_description
1 polymer ?
#
loop_
_entity_poly.entity_id
_entity_poly.type
_entity_poly.pdbx_seq_one_letter_code
_entity_poly.pdbx_strand_id
1 'polypeptide(L)'
;MTKISIKKNTIDFPFVDDKGEELFCLQFDKTDEGIKNFYKAKDKLEQMKVEVTTEESIDEVIPYIRSVYESILGEGSFDKVYKVNPSITIATHYLSVICDAILDDILTDLKANLENKYVQGYLKKNAKDSIQDK
;
A
#
# COMPACT_ATOMS: atom_id res chain seq x y z
N MET A 1 29.07 -22.36 -4.75
CA MET A 1 28.62 -21.01 -5.14
C MET A 1 27.29 -20.76 -4.44
N THR A 2 27.21 -19.77 -3.55
CA THR A 2 25.97 -19.46 -2.83
C THR A 2 25.01 -18.74 -3.77
N LYS A 3 23.79 -19.24 -3.90
CA LYS A 3 22.75 -18.62 -4.75
C LYS A 3 21.94 -17.65 -3.88
N ILE A 4 21.61 -16.48 -4.43
CA ILE A 4 20.75 -15.49 -3.80
C ILE A 4 19.45 -15.44 -4.61
N SER A 5 18.31 -15.61 -3.95
CA SER A 5 16.99 -15.47 -4.57
C SER A 5 16.59 -13.99 -4.57
N ILE A 6 16.21 -13.47 -5.74
CA ILE A 6 15.70 -12.11 -5.88
C ILE A 6 14.27 -12.07 -5.30
N LYS A 7 14.00 -11.08 -4.44
CA LYS A 7 12.64 -10.77 -3.98
C LYS A 7 11.90 -9.97 -5.07
N LYS A 8 10.62 -10.23 -5.25
CA LYS A 8 9.75 -9.37 -6.08
C LYS A 8 9.56 -8.02 -5.38
N ASN A 9 9.52 -6.96 -6.16
CA ASN A 9 9.21 -5.61 -5.70
C ASN A 9 7.75 -5.27 -5.88
N THR A 10 6.86 -6.26 -5.94
CA THR A 10 5.44 -6.02 -6.17
C THR A 10 4.59 -6.82 -5.21
N ILE A 11 3.42 -6.27 -4.86
CA ILE A 11 2.35 -6.98 -4.17
C ILE A 11 1.19 -7.10 -5.13
N ASP A 12 0.74 -8.32 -5.36
CA ASP A 12 -0.33 -8.64 -6.30
C ASP A 12 -1.65 -8.81 -5.51
N PHE A 13 -2.70 -8.11 -5.95
CA PHE A 13 -4.04 -8.13 -5.34
C PHE A 13 -5.04 -8.72 -6.35
N PRO A 14 -5.22 -10.05 -6.36
CA PRO A 14 -6.21 -10.68 -7.22
C PRO A 14 -7.63 -10.41 -6.70
N PHE A 15 -8.51 -9.96 -7.60
CA PHE A 15 -9.94 -9.84 -7.35
C PHE A 15 -10.63 -11.06 -7.96
N VAL A 16 -11.29 -11.82 -7.11
CA VAL A 16 -11.94 -13.08 -7.49
C VAL A 16 -13.46 -12.99 -7.35
N ASP A 17 -14.18 -13.81 -8.10
CA ASP A 17 -15.62 -13.98 -7.95
C ASP A 17 -15.98 -14.95 -6.80
N ASP A 18 -17.27 -15.24 -6.65
CA ASP A 18 -17.82 -16.16 -5.64
C ASP A 18 -17.37 -17.63 -5.83
N LYS A 19 -16.79 -17.96 -6.99
CA LYS A 19 -16.25 -19.28 -7.31
C LYS A 19 -14.72 -19.33 -7.18
N GLY A 20 -14.09 -18.20 -6.88
CA GLY A 20 -12.64 -18.07 -6.78
C GLY A 20 -11.94 -17.87 -8.12
N GLU A 21 -12.69 -17.59 -9.21
CA GLU A 21 -12.10 -17.28 -10.50
C GLU A 21 -11.59 -15.84 -10.52
N GLU A 22 -10.35 -15.63 -10.97
CA GLU A 22 -9.74 -14.31 -11.03
C GLU A 22 -10.40 -13.45 -12.13
N LEU A 23 -10.97 -12.32 -11.71
CA LEU A 23 -11.56 -11.32 -12.61
C LEU A 23 -10.50 -10.35 -13.13
N PHE A 24 -9.61 -9.89 -12.25
CA PHE A 24 -8.46 -9.06 -12.56
C PHE A 24 -7.49 -9.02 -11.38
N CYS A 25 -6.28 -8.51 -11.63
CA CYS A 25 -5.28 -8.28 -10.60
C CYS A 25 -4.84 -6.81 -10.61
N LEU A 26 -4.77 -6.20 -9.42
CA LEU A 26 -4.09 -4.92 -9.20
C LEU A 26 -2.72 -5.16 -8.61
N GLN A 27 -1.79 -4.24 -8.86
CA GLN A 27 -0.42 -4.40 -8.41
C GLN A 27 0.06 -3.13 -7.72
N PHE A 28 0.68 -3.31 -6.55
CA PHE A 28 1.42 -2.27 -5.87
C PHE A 28 2.92 -2.44 -6.13
N ASP A 29 3.60 -1.37 -6.50
CA ASP A 29 5.06 -1.34 -6.66
C ASP A 29 5.73 -0.90 -5.34
N LYS A 30 6.60 -1.75 -4.81
CA LYS A 30 7.36 -1.56 -3.57
C LYS A 30 8.67 -0.80 -3.77
N THR A 31 8.83 -0.07 -4.88
CA THR A 31 9.91 0.91 -5.01
C THR A 31 9.82 1.96 -3.90
N ASP A 32 10.95 2.62 -3.60
CA ASP A 32 10.98 3.71 -2.61
C ASP A 32 9.96 4.82 -2.95
N GLU A 33 9.78 5.09 -4.24
CA GLU A 33 8.77 6.02 -4.73
C GLU A 33 7.34 5.49 -4.50
N GLY A 34 7.09 4.22 -4.79
CA GLY A 34 5.80 3.58 -4.51
C GLY A 34 5.42 3.61 -3.03
N ILE A 35 6.35 3.28 -2.13
CA ILE A 35 6.15 3.36 -0.67
C ILE A 35 5.90 4.81 -0.22
N LYS A 36 6.64 5.78 -0.75
CA LYS A 36 6.44 7.20 -0.44
C LYS A 36 5.07 7.70 -0.90
N ASN A 37 4.62 7.28 -2.08
CA ASN A 37 3.31 7.64 -2.61
C ASN A 37 2.18 6.97 -1.82
N PHE A 38 2.38 5.72 -1.41
CA PHE A 38 1.46 5.00 -0.53
C PHE A 38 1.19 5.76 0.77
N TYR A 39 2.23 6.16 1.52
CA TYR A 39 2.02 6.89 2.78
C TYR A 39 1.25 8.20 2.59
N LYS A 40 1.58 8.98 1.54
CA LYS A 40 0.86 10.21 1.21
C LYS A 40 -0.61 9.95 0.87
N ALA A 41 -0.89 8.89 0.11
CA ALA A 41 -2.24 8.53 -0.31
C ALA A 41 -3.06 7.96 0.87
N LYS A 42 -2.43 7.23 1.78
CA LYS A 42 -3.04 6.73 3.01
C LYS A 42 -3.45 7.86 3.95
N ASP A 43 -2.58 8.86 4.15
CA ASP A 43 -2.90 10.03 4.99
C ASP A 43 -4.12 10.80 4.45
N LYS A 44 -4.21 10.94 3.12
CA LYS A 44 -5.39 11.49 2.45
C LYS A 44 -6.64 10.67 2.79
N LEU A 45 -6.60 9.35 2.59
CA LEU A 45 -7.73 8.46 2.88
C LEU A 45 -8.22 8.56 4.33
N GLU A 46 -7.31 8.71 5.30
CA GLU A 46 -7.69 8.88 6.72
C GLU A 46 -8.38 10.20 7.02
N GLN A 47 -7.95 11.31 6.39
CA GLN A 47 -8.62 12.61 6.52
C GLN A 47 -10.07 12.53 6.03
N MET A 48 -10.33 11.77 4.98
CA MET A 48 -11.66 11.61 4.39
C MET A 48 -12.64 10.82 5.27
N LYS A 49 -12.16 9.83 6.04
CA LYS A 49 -13.01 9.06 6.98
C LYS A 49 -13.70 9.95 8.02
N VAL A 50 -13.20 11.18 8.22
CA VAL A 50 -13.75 12.17 9.14
C VAL A 50 -14.87 13.02 8.50
N GLU A 51 -14.97 13.08 7.17
CA GLU A 51 -15.80 14.08 6.46
C GLU A 51 -17.04 13.51 5.73
N VAL A 52 -17.14 12.20 5.51
CA VAL A 52 -18.26 11.60 4.77
C VAL A 52 -19.39 11.18 5.72
N THR A 53 -20.41 12.03 5.88
CA THR A 53 -21.58 11.77 6.77
C THR A 53 -22.97 11.87 6.10
N THR A 54 -23.08 12.09 4.78
CA THR A 54 -24.39 12.25 4.10
C THR A 54 -24.43 11.64 2.68
N GLU A 55 -25.64 11.30 2.18
CA GLU A 55 -25.86 10.71 0.83
C GLU A 55 -25.56 11.67 -0.34
N GLU A 56 -25.62 12.99 -0.12
CA GLU A 56 -25.39 14.02 -1.16
C GLU A 56 -23.91 14.15 -1.58
N SER A 57 -22.98 13.46 -0.91
CA SER A 57 -21.52 13.57 -1.18
C SER A 57 -20.97 12.50 -2.13
N ILE A 58 -21.77 11.54 -2.63
CA ILE A 58 -21.24 10.37 -3.37
C ILE A 58 -20.52 10.78 -4.66
N ASP A 59 -21.09 11.71 -5.44
CA ASP A 59 -20.48 12.19 -6.69
C ASP A 59 -19.19 12.99 -6.43
N GLU A 60 -19.05 13.60 -5.24
CA GLU A 60 -17.85 14.30 -4.80
C GLU A 60 -16.78 13.33 -4.27
N VAL A 61 -17.21 12.20 -3.69
CA VAL A 61 -16.36 11.15 -3.11
C VAL A 61 -15.69 10.32 -4.21
N ILE A 62 -16.36 10.06 -5.33
CA ILE A 62 -15.84 9.20 -6.42
C ILE A 62 -14.50 9.73 -6.98
N PRO A 63 -14.36 10.99 -7.42
CA PRO A 63 -13.10 11.53 -7.91
C PRO A 63 -11.97 11.43 -6.89
N TYR A 64 -12.31 11.61 -5.61
CA TYR A 64 -11.34 11.52 -4.53
C TYR A 64 -10.83 10.08 -4.35
N ILE A 65 -11.74 9.12 -4.15
CA ILE A 65 -11.38 7.70 -3.98
C ILE A 65 -10.61 7.19 -5.20
N ARG A 66 -11.04 7.58 -6.41
CA ARG A 66 -10.30 7.33 -7.65
C ARG A 66 -8.86 7.82 -7.57
N SER A 67 -8.65 9.07 -7.15
CA SER A 67 -7.30 9.63 -7.04
C SER A 67 -6.41 8.86 -6.06
N VAL A 68 -6.98 8.33 -4.97
CA VAL A 68 -6.24 7.52 -3.99
C VAL A 68 -5.89 6.15 -4.57
N TYR A 69 -6.85 5.48 -5.21
CA TYR A 69 -6.61 4.22 -5.94
C TYR A 69 -5.47 4.37 -6.94
N GLU A 70 -5.55 5.38 -7.80
CA GLU A 70 -4.58 5.59 -8.87
C GLU A 70 -3.20 6.01 -8.34
N SER A 71 -3.14 6.74 -7.22
CA SER A 71 -1.88 7.10 -6.56
C SER A 71 -1.14 5.88 -5.96
N ILE A 72 -1.86 4.82 -5.60
CA ILE A 72 -1.30 3.62 -4.95
C ILE A 72 -1.07 2.51 -5.98
N LEU A 73 -2.05 2.24 -6.83
CA LEU A 73 -2.12 1.05 -7.69
C LEU A 73 -2.00 1.37 -9.18
N GLY A 74 -1.74 2.64 -9.52
CA GLY A 74 -1.57 3.12 -10.89
C GLY A 74 -2.88 3.48 -11.60
N GLU A 75 -2.73 4.14 -12.74
CA GLU A 75 -3.83 4.66 -13.56
C GLU A 75 -4.85 3.56 -13.95
N GLY A 76 -6.15 3.89 -13.87
CA GLY A 76 -7.24 2.98 -14.22
C GLY A 76 -7.52 1.87 -13.20
N SER A 77 -6.79 1.83 -12.07
CA SER A 77 -7.05 0.87 -10.98
C SER A 77 -8.46 1.01 -10.40
N PHE A 78 -8.93 2.24 -10.17
CA PHE A 78 -10.28 2.50 -9.71
C PHE A 78 -11.33 1.99 -10.72
N ASP A 79 -11.14 2.26 -12.01
CA ASP A 79 -12.10 1.85 -13.03
C ASP A 79 -12.23 0.34 -13.14
N LYS A 80 -11.14 -0.42 -12.97
CA LYS A 80 -11.20 -1.89 -12.92
C LYS A 80 -12.09 -2.37 -11.77
N VAL A 81 -11.91 -1.80 -10.59
CA VAL A 81 -12.71 -2.14 -9.41
C VAL A 81 -14.18 -1.73 -9.60
N TYR A 82 -14.42 -0.49 -10.01
CA TYR A 82 -15.76 0.07 -10.12
C TYR A 82 -16.58 -0.56 -11.26
N LYS A 83 -15.91 -1.03 -12.32
CA LYS A 83 -16.55 -1.79 -13.40
C LYS A 83 -17.11 -3.14 -12.92
N VAL A 84 -16.42 -3.80 -11.98
CA VAL A 84 -16.87 -5.08 -11.42
C VAL A 84 -17.92 -4.86 -10.33
N ASN A 85 -17.75 -3.82 -9.51
CA ASN A 85 -18.70 -3.47 -8.47
C ASN A 85 -18.89 -1.93 -8.39
N PRO A 86 -19.99 -1.40 -8.96
CA PRO A 86 -20.25 0.04 -9.01
C PRO A 86 -20.84 0.57 -7.69
N SER A 87 -20.22 0.23 -6.57
CA SER A 87 -20.56 0.72 -5.24
C SER A 87 -19.33 1.39 -4.63
N ILE A 88 -19.42 2.70 -4.39
CA ILE A 88 -18.30 3.46 -3.83
C ILE A 88 -17.94 3.00 -2.42
N THR A 89 -18.93 2.57 -1.63
CA THR A 89 -18.73 2.01 -0.29
C THR A 89 -17.91 0.73 -0.35
N ILE A 90 -18.24 -0.16 -1.29
CA ILE A 90 -17.51 -1.42 -1.48
C ILE A 90 -16.11 -1.14 -2.04
N ALA A 91 -15.97 -0.27 -3.03
CA ALA A 91 -14.68 0.13 -3.57
C ALA A 91 -13.77 0.76 -2.48
N THR A 92 -14.34 1.57 -1.58
CA THR A 92 -13.60 2.15 -0.46
C THR A 92 -13.18 1.09 0.56
N HIS A 93 -14.05 0.10 0.83
CA HIS A 93 -13.69 -1.04 1.67
C HIS A 93 -12.52 -1.83 1.09
N TYR A 94 -12.56 -2.18 -0.21
CA TYR A 94 -11.46 -2.87 -0.89
C TYR A 94 -10.16 -2.07 -0.82
N LEU A 95 -10.22 -0.75 -0.99
CA LEU A 95 -9.05 0.12 -0.85
C LEU A 95 -8.45 0.06 0.55
N SER A 96 -9.29 0.07 1.59
CA SER A 96 -8.82 -0.06 2.98
C SER A 96 -8.11 -1.39 3.21
N VAL A 97 -8.68 -2.50 2.73
CA VAL A 97 -8.07 -3.84 2.84
C VAL A 97 -6.72 -3.90 2.12
N ILE A 98 -6.64 -3.31 0.91
CA ILE A 98 -5.39 -3.23 0.15
C ILE A 98 -4.35 -2.41 0.94
N CYS A 99 -4.74 -1.25 1.49
CA CYS A 99 -3.83 -0.42 2.27
C CYS A 99 -3.27 -1.15 3.50
N ASP A 100 -4.12 -1.88 4.22
CA ASP A 100 -3.72 -2.65 5.40
C ASP A 100 -2.71 -3.76 4.99
N ALA A 101 -2.99 -4.47 3.89
CA ALA A 101 -2.09 -5.51 3.37
C ALA A 101 -0.73 -4.95 2.91
N ILE A 102 -0.70 -3.79 2.25
CA ILE A 102 0.55 -3.11 1.87
C ILE A 102 1.35 -2.74 3.13
N LEU A 103 0.68 -2.18 4.14
CA LEU A 103 1.34 -1.76 5.38
C LEU A 103 1.95 -2.96 6.13
N ASP A 104 1.20 -4.05 6.25
CA ASP A 104 1.68 -5.28 6.90
C ASP A 104 2.90 -5.87 6.20
N ASP A 105 2.91 -5.88 4.87
CA ASP A 105 4.04 -6.38 4.08
C ASP A 105 5.29 -5.49 4.24
N ILE A 106 5.13 -4.16 4.17
CA ILE A 106 6.23 -3.20 4.41
C ILE A 106 6.79 -3.36 5.82
N LEU A 107 5.93 -3.46 6.84
CA LEU A 107 6.34 -3.64 8.23
C LEU A 107 7.05 -4.98 8.45
N THR A 108 6.62 -6.03 7.77
CA THR A 108 7.25 -7.36 7.82
C THR A 108 8.66 -7.31 7.26
N ASP A 109 8.86 -6.69 6.10
CA ASP A 109 10.19 -6.51 5.51
C ASP A 109 11.08 -5.62 6.39
N LEU A 110 10.53 -4.55 6.98
CA LEU A 110 11.28 -3.69 7.89
C LEU A 110 11.74 -4.45 9.14
N LYS A 111 10.86 -5.23 9.76
CA LYS A 111 11.21 -6.07 10.92
C LYS A 111 12.30 -7.09 10.58
N ALA A 112 12.17 -7.79 9.45
CA ALA A 112 13.17 -8.74 8.99
C ALA A 112 14.55 -8.08 8.78
N ASN A 113 14.57 -6.85 8.24
CA ASN A 113 15.80 -6.07 8.07
C ASN A 113 16.37 -5.59 9.41
N LEU A 114 15.53 -5.17 10.37
CA LEU A 114 15.96 -4.76 11.70
C LEU A 114 16.50 -5.95 12.50
N GLU A 115 15.99 -7.16 12.32
CA GLU A 115 16.53 -8.36 12.99
C GLU A 115 17.83 -8.86 12.34
N ASN A 116 18.21 -8.33 11.18
CA ASN A 116 19.43 -8.70 10.49
C ASN A 116 20.67 -8.24 11.28
N LYS A 117 21.51 -9.20 11.69
CA LYS A 117 22.74 -8.97 12.48
C LYS A 117 23.70 -7.97 11.84
N TYR A 118 23.76 -7.89 10.51
CA TYR A 118 24.62 -6.92 9.82
C TYR A 118 24.07 -5.50 9.90
N VAL A 119 22.75 -5.33 9.72
CA VAL A 119 22.08 -4.04 9.89
C VAL A 119 22.21 -3.57 11.34
N GLN A 120 21.97 -4.45 12.31
CA GLN A 120 22.18 -4.17 13.73
C GLN A 120 23.63 -3.80 14.06
N GLY A 121 24.60 -4.51 13.48
CA GLY A 121 26.03 -4.19 13.63
C GLY A 121 26.38 -2.81 13.07
N TYR A 122 25.87 -2.49 11.88
CA TYR A 122 26.04 -1.17 11.25
C TYR A 122 25.41 -0.06 12.09
N LEU A 123 24.15 -0.21 12.51
CA LEU A 123 23.45 0.78 13.34
C LEU A 123 24.16 0.99 14.68
N LYS A 124 24.60 -0.08 15.36
CA LYS A 124 25.33 0.02 16.64
C LYS A 124 26.70 0.69 16.49
N LYS A 125 27.40 0.49 15.37
CA LYS A 125 28.70 1.11 15.11
C LYS A 125 28.54 2.62 14.87
N ASN A 126 27.65 3.01 13.96
CA ASN A 126 27.42 4.43 13.66
C ASN A 126 26.73 5.20 14.81
N ALA A 127 25.96 4.51 15.68
CA ALA A 127 25.42 5.10 16.90
C ALA A 127 26.51 5.33 17.98
N LYS A 128 27.63 4.59 17.96
CA LYS A 128 28.78 4.83 18.85
C LYS A 128 29.67 5.94 18.34
N ASP A 129 29.91 5.98 17.03
CA ASP A 129 30.75 7.00 16.39
C ASP A 129 30.13 8.41 16.56
N SER A 130 28.80 8.52 16.50
CA SER A 130 28.08 9.79 16.74
C SER A 130 28.03 10.28 18.21
N ILE A 131 28.46 9.45 19.17
CA ILE A 131 28.59 9.82 20.59
C ILE A 131 30.05 10.17 20.94
N GLN A 132 31.03 9.66 20.19
CA GLN A 132 32.45 9.94 20.42
C GLN A 132 32.94 11.24 19.76
N ASP A 133 32.19 11.79 18.80
CA ASP A 133 32.48 13.08 18.15
C ASP A 133 31.80 14.29 18.84
N LYS A 134 31.41 14.17 20.12
CA LYS A 134 30.93 15.28 20.97
C LYS A 134 31.78 15.41 22.22
#